data_AF-A0A3B0PME7-F1
#
_entry.id   AF-A0A3B0PME7-F1
#
_cell.length_a   1.000
_cell.length_b   1.000
_cell.length_c   1.000
_cell.angle_alpha   90.00
_cell.angle_beta   90.00
_cell.angle_gamma   90.00
#
_symmetry.space_group_name_H-M   'P 1'
#
loop_
_entity.id
_entity.type
_entity.pdbx_description
1 polymer ?
#
loop_
_entity_poly.entity_id
_entity_poly.type
_entity_poly.pdbx_seq_one_letter_code
_entity_poly.pdbx_strand_id
1 'polypeptide(L)' 'MSFMKNKDKKTISYKEIAEQAKTSISTISRYYNDGYVSERTKEKILEVVTKNEYFPNHGARLIRGKDNSIFVVMPIW' A
#
# COMPACT_ATOMS: atom_id res chain seq x y z
N MET A 1 32.62 -14.28 -0.77
CA MET A 1 31.89 -13.99 0.49
C MET A 1 30.58 -13.31 0.11
N SER A 2 29.48 -14.06 0.07
CA SER A 2 28.18 -13.57 -0.40
C SER A 2 27.61 -12.57 0.61
N PHE A 3 27.26 -11.37 0.14
CA PHE A 3 26.55 -10.38 0.94
C PHE A 3 25.19 -10.96 1.33
N MET A 4 25.11 -11.45 2.57
CA MET A 4 23.88 -11.95 3.17
C MET A 4 22.97 -10.74 3.37
N LYS A 5 22.15 -10.47 2.34
CA LYS A 5 21.15 -9.40 2.36
C LYS A 5 20.13 -9.78 3.42
N ASN A 6 20.16 -9.03 4.50
CA ASN A 6 19.24 -9.09 5.61
C ASN A 6 17.80 -9.17 5.06
N LYS A 7 17.13 -10.30 5.26
CA LYS A 7 15.70 -10.49 4.93
C LYS A 7 14.89 -9.79 6.03
N ASP A 8 15.04 -8.48 6.13
CA ASP A 8 14.17 -7.64 6.94
C ASP A 8 12.77 -7.72 6.33
N LYS A 9 11.75 -7.95 7.18
CA LYS A 9 10.33 -8.13 6.85
C LYS A 9 9.94 -7.39 5.56
N LYS A 10 9.82 -8.15 4.47
CA LYS A 10 9.46 -7.61 3.16
C LYS A 10 7.99 -7.19 3.19
N THR A 11 7.71 -5.90 3.37
CA THR A 11 6.39 -5.33 3.09
C THR A 11 6.05 -5.63 1.64
N ILE A 12 4.93 -6.29 1.40
CA ILE A 12 4.51 -6.65 0.04
C ILE A 12 4.32 -5.38 -0.80
N SER A 13 4.68 -5.43 -2.08
CA SER A 13 4.58 -4.30 -2.99
C SER A 13 3.29 -4.33 -3.80
N TYR A 14 2.90 -3.21 -4.43
CA TYR A 14 1.78 -3.16 -5.38
C TYR A 14 1.91 -4.20 -6.51
N LYS A 15 3.13 -4.54 -6.90
CA LYS A 15 3.39 -5.57 -7.92
C LYS A 15 2.96 -6.96 -7.44
N GLU A 16 3.32 -7.31 -6.20
CA GLU A 16 2.99 -8.61 -5.61
C GLU A 16 1.48 -8.72 -5.33
N ILE A 17 0.85 -7.63 -4.86
CA ILE A 17 -0.61 -7.56 -4.69
C ILE A 17 -1.30 -7.76 -6.04
N ALA A 18 -0.84 -7.07 -7.08
CA ALA A 18 -1.42 -7.17 -8.42
C ALA A 18 -1.34 -8.60 -8.97
N GLU A 19 -0.19 -9.27 -8.77
CA GLU A 19 0.03 -10.65 -9.19
C GLU A 19 -0.90 -11.63 -8.46
N GLN A 20 -1.02 -11.52 -7.13
CA GLN A 20 -1.90 -12.37 -6.32
C GLN A 20 -3.39 -12.13 -6.63
N ALA A 21 -3.79 -10.86 -6.83
CA ALA A 21 -5.16 -10.50 -7.16
C ALA A 21 -5.52 -10.75 -8.64
N LYS A 22 -4.54 -11.13 -9.48
CA LYS A 22 -4.67 -11.25 -10.95
C LYS A 22 -5.19 -9.96 -11.60
N THR A 23 -4.58 -8.84 -11.25
CA THR A 23 -4.92 -7.50 -11.75
C THR A 23 -3.66 -6.77 -12.22
N SER A 24 -3.80 -5.58 -12.82
CA SER A 24 -2.66 -4.71 -13.15
C SER A 24 -2.24 -3.85 -11.95
N ILE A 25 -0.97 -3.44 -11.92
CA ILE A 25 -0.46 -2.46 -10.94
C ILE A 25 -1.27 -1.16 -10.98
N SER A 26 -1.71 -0.74 -12.18
CA SER A 26 -2.58 0.43 -12.34
C SER A 26 -3.95 0.27 -11.68
N THR A 27 -4.48 -0.96 -11.62
CA THR A 27 -5.75 -1.26 -10.93
C THR A 27 -5.59 -1.14 -9.42
N ILE A 28 -4.49 -1.66 -8.86
CA ILE A 28 -4.16 -1.47 -7.43
C ILE A 28 -3.96 0.01 -7.11
N SER A 29 -3.29 0.76 -7.99
CA SER A 29 -3.16 2.20 -7.83
C SER A 29 -4.52 2.90 -7.85
N ARG A 30 -5.44 2.53 -8.76
CA ARG A 30 -6.80 3.11 -8.76
C ARG A 30 -7.56 2.77 -7.48
N TYR A 31 -7.47 1.54 -7.01
CA TYR A 31 -8.09 1.10 -5.76
C TYR A 31 -7.69 1.98 -4.56
N TYR A 32 -6.40 2.33 -4.43
CA TYR A 32 -5.90 3.15 -3.33
C TYR A 32 -6.03 4.67 -3.51
N ASN A 33 -6.35 5.15 -4.71
CA ASN A 33 -6.48 6.58 -5.02
C ASN A 33 -7.92 6.92 -5.45
N ASP A 34 -8.92 6.26 -4.85
CA ASP A 34 -10.35 6.48 -5.09
C ASP A 34 -10.80 6.42 -6.56
N GLY A 35 -10.07 5.67 -7.39
CA GLY A 35 -10.40 5.45 -8.79
C GLY A 35 -11.43 4.35 -9.00
N TYR A 36 -12.12 4.37 -10.14
CA TYR A 36 -13.09 3.32 -10.48
C TYR A 36 -12.42 1.94 -10.62
N VAL A 37 -12.95 0.98 -9.85
CA VAL A 37 -12.62 -0.45 -9.88
C VAL A 37 -13.93 -1.20 -9.64
N SER A 38 -14.22 -2.24 -10.43
CA SER A 38 -15.45 -3.02 -10.26
C SER A 38 -15.48 -3.73 -8.90
N GLU A 39 -16.68 -3.92 -8.33
CA GLU A 39 -16.86 -4.54 -7.00
C GLU A 39 -16.17 -5.90 -6.89
N ARG A 40 -16.40 -6.78 -7.88
CA ARG A 40 -15.73 -8.09 -7.97
C ARG A 40 -14.19 -7.99 -7.90
N THR A 41 -13.62 -6.92 -8.43
CA THR A 41 -12.16 -6.71 -8.41
C THR A 41 -11.72 -6.11 -7.08
N LYS A 42 -12.51 -5.22 -6.49
CA LYS A 42 -12.27 -4.70 -5.14
C LYS A 42 -12.23 -5.83 -4.11
N GLU A 43 -13.15 -6.78 -4.17
CA GLU A 43 -13.19 -7.94 -3.27
C GLU A 43 -11.91 -8.77 -3.35
N LYS A 44 -11.43 -9.09 -4.57
CA LYS A 44 -10.17 -9.82 -4.77
C LYS A 44 -8.96 -9.08 -4.20
N ILE A 45 -8.92 -7.75 -4.40
CA ILE A 45 -7.84 -6.92 -3.87
C ILE A 45 -7.90 -6.90 -2.35
N LEU A 46 -9.10 -6.75 -1.77
CA LEU A 46 -9.32 -6.74 -0.34
C LEU A 46 -8.86 -8.06 0.31
N GLU A 47 -9.25 -9.21 -0.25
CA GLU A 47 -8.83 -10.53 0.25
C GLU A 47 -7.30 -10.65 0.32
N VAL A 48 -6.61 -10.25 -0.75
CA VAL A 48 -5.15 -10.28 -0.83
C VAL A 48 -4.52 -9.30 0.17
N VAL A 49 -5.04 -8.08 0.26
CA VAL A 49 -4.51 -7.04 1.17
C VAL A 49 -4.69 -7.44 2.63
N THR A 50 -5.86 -7.97 3.00
CA THR A 50 -6.15 -8.46 4.36
C THR A 50 -5.28 -9.65 4.72
N LYS A 51 -5.15 -10.64 3.81
CA LYS A 51 -4.32 -11.83 4.05
C LYS A 51 -2.85 -11.50 4.30
N ASN A 52 -2.34 -10.45 3.65
CA ASN A 52 -0.95 -10.05 3.77
C ASN A 52 -0.72 -8.86 4.73
N GLU A 53 -1.75 -8.45 5.48
CA GLU A 53 -1.71 -7.30 6.40
C GLU A 53 -1.07 -6.05 5.77
N TYR A 54 -1.39 -5.78 4.50
CA TYR A 54 -0.75 -4.72 3.76
C TYR A 54 -1.39 -3.36 4.04
N PHE A 55 -0.59 -2.45 4.61
CA PHE A 55 -0.98 -1.06 4.79
C PHE A 55 -0.15 -0.17 3.86
N PRO A 56 -0.80 0.64 3.00
CA PRO A 56 -0.07 1.56 2.13
C PRO A 56 0.79 2.54 2.94
N ASN A 57 2.05 2.70 2.54
CA ASN A 57 3.00 3.55 3.24
C ASN A 57 2.51 5.01 3.25
N HIS A 58 2.30 5.52 4.46
CA HIS A 58 1.83 6.88 4.68
C HIS A 58 2.86 7.94 4.24
N GLY A 59 4.15 7.72 4.51
CA GLY A 59 5.23 8.63 4.10
C GLY A 59 5.34 8.80 2.59
N ALA A 60 5.11 7.73 1.82
CA ALA A 60 5.11 7.80 0.36
C ALA A 60 3.91 8.60 -0.20
N ARG A 61 2.78 8.63 0.52
CA ARG A 61 1.60 9.43 0.16
C ARG A 61 1.79 10.91 0.44
N LEU A 62 2.42 11.26 1.55
CA LEU A 62 2.82 12.63 1.90
C LEU A 62 3.67 13.30 0.80
N ILE A 63 4.62 12.56 0.20
CA ILE A 63 5.49 13.11 -0.85
C ILE A 63 4.72 13.35 -2.16
N ARG A 64 3.69 12.54 -2.43
CA ARG A 64 3.00 12.52 -3.74
C ARG A 64 1.85 13.51 -3.86
N GLY A 65 1.43 14.15 -2.78
CA GLY A 65 0.33 15.12 -2.80
C GLY A 65 -0.17 15.50 -1.41
N LYS A 66 -1.38 16.07 -1.38
CA LYS A 66 -2.06 16.46 -0.14
C LYS A 66 -2.61 15.23 0.55
N ASP A 67 -2.25 15.02 1.80
CA ASP A 67 -2.81 13.99 2.65
C ASP A 67 -3.72 14.61 3.74
N ASN A 68 -4.50 13.77 4.42
CA ASN A 68 -5.39 14.20 5.50
C ASN A 68 -4.71 14.16 6.87
N SER A 69 -3.40 14.44 6.93
CA SER A 69 -2.66 14.43 8.19
C SER A 69 -2.96 15.67 9.04
N ILE A 70 -3.15 15.45 10.33
CA ILE A 70 -3.26 16.51 11.33
C ILE A 70 -2.00 16.49 12.18
N PHE A 71 -1.21 17.54 12.12
CA PHE A 71 -0.05 17.73 12.98
C PHE A 71 -0.44 18.63 14.15
N VAL A 72 -0.28 18.11 15.37
CA VAL A 72 -0.50 18.88 16.60
C VAL A 72 0.87 19.28 17.16
N VAL A 73 1.11 20.59 17.26
CA VAL A 73 2.30 21.13 17.91
C VAL A 73 1.87 21.69 19.26
N MET A 74 2.42 21.15 20.33
CA MET A 74 2.16 21.61 21.69
C MET A 74 3.48 21.83 22.42
N PRO A 75 3.55 22.81 23.33
CA PRO A 75 4.71 22.99 24.18
C PRO A 75 4.90 21.77 25.08
N ILE A 76 6.15 21.41 25.30
CA ILE A 76 6.55 20.41 26.29
C ILE A 76 6.74 21.20 27.59
N TRP A 77 5.87 20.97 28.57
CA TRP A 77 5.99 21.56 29.90
C TRP A 77 6.93 20.72 30.76
#